data_AF-A0A955TPL3-F1
#
_entry.id   AF-A0A955TPL3-F1
#
_cell.length_a   1.000
_cell.length_b   1.000
_cell.length_c   1.000
_cell.angle_alpha   90.00
_cell.angle_beta   90.00
_cell.angle_gamma   90.00
#
_symmetry.space_group_name_H-M   'P 1'
#
loop_
_entity.id
_entity.type
_entity.pdbx_description
1 polymer ?
#
loop_
_entity_poly.entity_id
_entity_poly.type
_entity_poly.pdbx_seq_one_letter_code
_entity_poly.pdbx_strand_id
1 'polypeptide(L)'
;MAEKKGLRLEARGEGSYYKAILHVGSTLIPISDDILEELRGQTGLNPEPFFKLFLDKVGYSSYLTEQIRQAVQEAGDLTPQIQAIQQFLKQPHE
;
A
#
# COMPACT_ATOMS: atom_id res chain seq x y z
N MET A 1 1.13 13.71 17.94
CA MET A 1 0.94 13.53 16.48
C MET A 1 0.40 12.13 16.32
N ALA A 2 -0.83 11.95 15.85
CA ALA A 2 -1.44 10.62 15.81
C ALA A 2 -0.71 9.77 14.75
N GLU A 3 0.11 8.81 15.20
CA GLU A 3 0.53 7.69 14.37
C GLU A 3 -0.74 7.02 13.86
N LYS A 4 -1.07 7.24 12.59
CA LYS A 4 -2.15 6.51 11.93
C LYS A 4 -1.67 5.05 11.83
N LYS A 5 -2.12 4.24 12.78
CA LYS A 5 -1.95 2.79 12.76
C LYS A 5 -2.56 2.26 11.46
N GLY A 6 -1.81 1.45 10.71
CA GLY A 6 -2.28 0.83 9.47
C GLY A 6 -1.42 1.10 8.24
N LEU A 7 -1.96 0.72 7.08
CA LEU A 7 -1.33 0.94 5.77
C LEU A 7 -1.85 2.22 5.13
N ARG A 8 -0.94 3.02 4.59
CA ARG A 8 -1.29 4.21 3.81
C ARG A 8 -0.35 4.40 2.63
N LEU A 9 -0.92 4.63 1.46
CA LEU A 9 -0.16 5.10 0.31
C LEU A 9 -0.14 6.63 0.27
N GLU A 10 1.01 7.17 -0.03
CA GLU A 10 1.23 8.58 -0.30
C GLU A 10 1.86 8.73 -1.68
N ALA A 11 1.26 9.54 -2.55
CA ALA A 11 1.82 9.85 -3.85
C ALA A 11 2.90 10.90 -3.67
N ARG A 12 4.01 10.72 -4.39
CA ARG A 12 5.10 11.67 -4.48
C ARG A 12 4.94 12.41 -5.80
N GLY A 13 5.04 13.74 -5.76
CA GLY A 13 4.86 14.59 -6.94
C GLY A 13 5.87 14.33 -8.06
N GLU A 14 5.55 14.87 -9.25
CA GLU A 14 6.37 14.81 -10.46
C GLU A 14 7.82 15.27 -10.18
N GLY A 15 8.75 14.32 -10.10
CA GLY A 15 10.16 14.58 -9.79
C GLY A 15 10.81 13.58 -8.84
N SER A 16 10.02 12.72 -8.17
CA SER A 16 10.56 11.60 -7.40
C SER A 16 10.74 10.35 -8.27
N TYR A 17 11.88 9.65 -8.11
CA TYR A 17 12.14 8.36 -8.77
C TYR A 17 11.10 7.29 -8.37
N TYR A 18 10.55 7.41 -7.16
CA TYR A 18 9.42 6.61 -6.68
C TYR A 18 8.18 7.48 -6.59
N LYS A 19 7.12 7.13 -7.33
CA LYS A 19 5.87 7.90 -7.38
C LYS A 19 4.96 7.66 -6.19
N ALA A 20 5.21 6.65 -5.36
CA ALA A 20 4.49 6.48 -4.11
C ALA A 20 5.38 5.94 -2.99
N ILE A 21 4.99 6.28 -1.77
CA ILE A 21 5.55 5.74 -0.53
C ILE A 21 4.42 5.02 0.21
N LEU A 22 4.67 3.78 0.60
CA LEU A 22 3.82 3.06 1.54
C LEU A 22 4.30 3.33 2.96
N HIS A 23 3.39 3.84 3.76
CA HIS A 23 3.55 4.01 5.19
C HIS A 23 3.02 2.77 5.89
N VAL A 24 3.88 2.13 6.67
CA VAL A 24 3.59 0.95 7.51
C VAL A 24 4.00 1.32 8.93
N GLY A 25 3.07 1.87 9.69
CA GLY A 25 3.39 2.50 10.99
C GLY A 25 4.45 3.59 10.84
N SER A 26 5.63 3.37 11.41
CA SER A 26 6.78 4.29 11.35
C SER A 26 7.73 4.02 10.18
N THR A 27 7.44 3.02 9.36
CA THR A 27 8.29 2.61 8.22
C THR A 27 7.78 3.21 6.92
N LEU A 28 8.69 3.77 6.13
CA LEU A 28 8.42 4.33 4.80
C LEU A 28 9.05 3.43 3.73
N ILE A 29 8.21 2.82 2.90
CA ILE A 29 8.64 1.90 1.85
C ILE A 29 8.42 2.58 0.50
N PRO A 30 9.48 2.90 -0.26
CA PRO A 30 9.32 3.42 -1.60
C PRO A 30 8.75 2.33 -2.52
N ILE A 31 7.72 2.67 -3.30
CA ILE A 31 7.13 1.77 -4.29
C ILE A 31 7.47 2.28 -5.69
N SER A 32 8.01 1.38 -6.51
CA SER A 32 8.33 1.61 -7.91
C SER A 32 7.08 1.83 -8.76
N ASP A 33 7.21 2.61 -9.84
CA ASP A 33 6.09 2.91 -10.74
C ASP A 33 5.45 1.66 -11.35
N ASP A 34 6.28 0.68 -11.73
CA ASP A 34 5.86 -0.63 -12.26
C ASP A 34 4.91 -1.36 -11.28
N ILE A 35 5.26 -1.40 -9.99
CA ILE A 35 4.40 -2.01 -8.96
C ILE A 35 3.09 -1.23 -8.81
N LEU A 36 3.13 0.11 -8.90
CA LEU A 36 1.92 0.92 -8.83
C LEU A 36 1.01 0.70 -10.04
N GLU A 37 1.56 0.55 -11.24
CA GLU A 37 0.79 0.22 -12.44
C GLU A 37 0.16 -1.17 -12.35
N GLU A 38 0.91 -2.18 -11.91
CA GLU A 38 0.39 -3.53 -11.64
C GLU A 38 -0.74 -3.50 -10.61
N LEU A 39 -0.54 -2.81 -9.49
CA LEU A 39 -1.56 -2.68 -8.45
C LEU A 39 -2.79 -1.92 -8.95
N ARG A 40 -2.61 -0.88 -9.78
CA ARG A 40 -3.70 -0.13 -10.42
C ARG A 40 -4.60 -1.02 -11.26
N GLY A 41 -3.99 -1.90 -12.08
CA GLY A 41 -4.72 -2.90 -12.89
C GLY A 41 -5.53 -3.89 -12.05
N GLN A 42 -5.14 -4.12 -10.80
CA GLN A 42 -5.75 -5.09 -9.90
C GLN A 42 -6.72 -4.45 -8.88
N THR A 43 -6.97 -3.13 -8.94
CA THR A 43 -7.89 -2.44 -8.02
C THR A 43 -9.36 -2.86 -8.12
N GLY A 44 -9.70 -3.71 -9.10
CA GLY A 44 -11.01 -4.36 -9.23
C GLY A 44 -11.16 -5.64 -8.40
N LEU A 45 -10.06 -6.18 -7.84
CA LEU A 45 -10.09 -7.37 -7.00
C LEU A 45 -10.76 -7.11 -5.65
N ASN A 46 -11.25 -8.18 -5.02
CA ASN A 46 -11.70 -8.11 -3.63
C ASN A 46 -10.53 -7.76 -2.68
N PRO A 47 -10.80 -7.19 -1.49
CA PRO A 47 -9.77 -6.73 -0.56
C PRO A 47 -8.76 -7.81 -0.15
N GLU A 48 -9.21 -9.03 0.12
CA GLU A 48 -8.35 -10.15 0.50
C GLU A 48 -7.38 -10.59 -0.62
N PRO A 49 -7.84 -10.92 -1.85
CA PRO A 49 -6.93 -11.27 -2.94
C PRO A 49 -6.05 -10.09 -3.37
N PHE A 50 -6.56 -8.86 -3.32
CA PHE A 50 -5.76 -7.67 -3.57
C PHE A 50 -4.63 -7.55 -2.55
N PHE A 51 -4.92 -7.74 -1.25
CA PHE A 51 -3.90 -7.67 -0.21
C PHE A 51 -2.81 -8.74 -0.38
N LYS A 52 -3.20 -9.95 -0.79
CA LYS A 52 -2.23 -11.01 -1.08
C LYS A 52 -1.28 -10.62 -2.22
N LEU A 53 -1.82 -10.03 -3.29
CA LEU A 53 -1.02 -9.53 -4.42
C LEU A 53 -0.16 -8.32 -4.00
N PHE A 54 -0.70 -7.43 -3.18
CA PHE A 54 0.03 -6.31 -2.62
C PHE A 54 1.24 -6.76 -1.79
N LEU A 55 1.07 -7.77 -0.94
CA LEU A 55 2.17 -8.37 -0.19
C LEU A 55 3.20 -9.05 -1.09
N ASP A 56 2.76 -9.73 -2.15
CA ASP A 56 3.67 -10.37 -3.11
C ASP A 56 4.57 -9.35 -3.83
N LYS A 57 4.00 -8.20 -4.20
CA LYS A 57 4.72 -7.15 -4.94
C LYS A 57 5.54 -6.22 -4.04
N VAL A 58 4.97 -5.79 -2.92
CA VAL A 58 5.60 -4.80 -2.02
C VAL A 58 6.40 -5.48 -0.92
N GLY A 59 5.96 -6.65 -0.46
CA GLY A 59 6.62 -7.46 0.56
C GLY A 59 7.75 -8.32 0.00
N TYR A 60 8.66 -7.73 -0.79
CA TYR A 60 9.81 -8.42 -1.43
C TYR A 60 10.71 -9.20 -0.45
N SER A 61 10.61 -8.90 0.85
CA SER A 61 11.25 -9.65 1.93
C SER A 61 10.21 -10.16 2.92
N SER A 62 10.44 -11.34 3.51
CA SER A 62 9.58 -11.92 4.55
C SER A 62 9.33 -10.94 5.70
N TYR A 63 10.35 -10.18 6.10
CA TYR A 63 10.25 -9.15 7.12
C TYR A 63 9.24 -8.04 6.77
N LEU A 64 9.24 -7.56 5.52
CA LEU A 64 8.29 -6.54 5.07
C LEU A 64 6.87 -7.09 4.99
N THR A 65 6.73 -8.31 4.49
CA THR A 65 5.44 -9.01 4.45
C THR A 65 4.84 -9.12 5.85
N GLU A 66 5.64 -9.51 6.85
CA GLU A 66 5.19 -9.59 8.25
C GLU A 66 4.85 -8.22 8.82
N GLN A 67 5.69 -7.19 8.61
CA GLN A 67 5.39 -5.83 9.08
C GLN A 67 4.09 -5.28 8.51
N ILE A 68 3.85 -5.47 7.20
CA ILE A 68 2.61 -5.01 6.55
C ILE A 68 1.40 -5.74 7.16
N ARG A 69 1.50 -7.05 7.37
CA ARG A 69 0.43 -7.84 8.02
C ARG A 69 0.17 -7.37 9.45
N GLN A 70 1.21 -7.17 10.24
CA GLN A 70 1.08 -6.68 11.62
C GLN A 70 0.44 -5.28 11.64
N ALA A 71 0.90 -4.35 10.80
CA ALA A 71 0.32 -3.00 10.75
C ALA A 71 -1.18 -3.01 10.41
N VAL A 72 -1.60 -3.88 9.48
CA VAL A 72 -3.02 -4.06 9.18
C VAL A 72 -3.78 -4.60 10.39
N GLN A 73 -3.26 -5.65 11.03
CA GLN A 73 -3.90 -6.28 12.19
C GLN A 73 -4.00 -5.30 13.38
N GLU A 74 -2.96 -4.50 13.62
CA GLU A 74 -2.95 -3.46 14.66
C GLU A 74 -3.94 -2.33 14.40
N ALA A 75 -4.22 -2.05 13.13
CA ALA A 75 -5.25 -1.11 12.73
C ALA A 75 -6.67 -1.68 12.77
N GLY A 76 -6.82 -2.97 13.07
CA GLY A 76 -8.10 -3.66 13.24
C GLY A 76 -8.57 -4.36 11.98
N ASP A 77 -9.10 -3.59 11.02
CA ASP A 77 -9.79 -4.15 9.86
C ASP A 77 -8.97 -3.99 8.56
N LEU A 78 -8.70 -5.11 7.89
CA LEU A 78 -8.02 -5.17 6.58
C LEU A 78 -8.86 -4.51 5.48
N THR A 79 -10.13 -4.88 5.39
CA THR A 79 -11.04 -4.46 4.31
C THR A 79 -11.08 -2.95 4.06
N PRO A 80 -11.38 -2.09 5.05
CA PRO A 80 -11.44 -0.64 4.81
C PRO A 80 -10.08 -0.03 4.45
N GLN A 81 -8.98 -0.57 4.97
CA GLN A 81 -7.62 -0.10 4.63
C GLN A 81 -7.26 -0.42 3.18
N ILE A 82 -7.53 -1.65 2.76
CA ILE A 82 -7.27 -2.06 1.38
C ILE A 82 -8.18 -1.33 0.41
N GLN A 83 -9.45 -1.14 0.76
CA GLN A 83 -10.35 -0.33 -0.06
C GLN A 83 -9.83 1.10 -0.20
N ALA A 84 -9.33 1.72 0.87
CA ALA A 84 -8.71 3.04 0.79
C ALA A 84 -7.49 3.06 -0.14
N ILE A 85 -6.64 2.04 -0.09
CA ILE A 85 -5.51 1.86 -1.02
C ILE A 85 -5.99 1.70 -2.46
N GLN A 86 -7.00 0.86 -2.70
CA GLN A 86 -7.55 0.65 -4.04
C GLN A 86 -8.19 1.93 -4.59
N GLN A 87 -8.89 2.70 -3.76
CA GLN A 87 -9.44 4.00 -4.14
C GLN A 87 -8.34 4.99 -4.49
N PHE A 88 -7.29 5.07 -3.66
CA PHE A 88 -6.12 5.90 -3.91
C PHE A 88 -5.47 5.58 -5.26
N LEU A 89 -5.27 4.29 -5.55
CA LEU A 89 -4.70 3.84 -6.82
C LEU A 89 -5.63 4.11 -8.01
N LYS A 90 -6.95 4.08 -7.82
CA LYS A 90 -7.93 4.42 -8.86
C LYS A 90 -7.96 5.91 -9.20
N GLN A 91 -7.61 6.79 -8.27
CA GLN A 91 -7.60 8.22 -8.56
C GLN A 91 -6.36 8.57 -9.40
N PRO A 92 -6.53 9.29 -10.53
CA PRO A 92 -5.41 9.92 -11.19
C PRO A 92 -4.87 10.99 -10.23
N HIS A 93 -3.70 10.75 -9.66
CA HIS A 93 -2.94 11.80 -8.99
C HIS A 93 -2.29 12.64 -10.10
N GLU A 94 -3.05 13.63 -10.58
CA GLU A 94 -2.60 14.74 -11.43
C GLU A 94 -1.74 15.73 -10.64
#